data_AF-B2RGM2-F1
#
_entry.id   AF-B2RGM2-F1
#
_cell.length_a   1.000
_cell.length_b   1.000
_cell.length_c   1.000
_cell.angle_alpha   90.00
_cell.angle_beta   90.00
_cell.angle_gamma   90.00
#
_symmetry.space_group_name_H-M   'P 1'
#
loop_
_entity.id
_entity.type
_entity.pdbx_description
1 polymer ?
#
loop_
_entity_poly.entity_id
_entity_poly.type
_entity_poly.pdbx_seq_one_letter_code
_entity_poly.pdbx_strand_id
1 'polypeptide(L)'
;MADDSRDFSFDIDELDQLISRANGFIGFLTESLDGINNRIAAVQQNWQGAAAHAQAEAYQEWVTGAATVVEGLAQMYEAAVTARDAYSAAAEANLRMSGG
;
A
#
# COMPACT_ATOMS: atom_id res chain seq x y z
N MET A 1 -1.98 35.46 27.15
CA MET A 1 -2.23 34.01 27.14
C MET A 1 -1.99 33.59 25.70
N ALA A 2 -0.96 32.78 25.46
CA ALA A 2 -0.67 32.31 24.11
C ALA A 2 -1.85 31.44 23.66
N ASP A 3 -2.49 31.82 22.57
CA ASP A 3 -3.42 30.97 21.85
C ASP A 3 -2.59 29.85 21.23
N ASP A 4 -2.41 28.80 22.02
CA ASP A 4 -1.70 27.58 21.64
C ASP A 4 -2.66 26.59 20.97
N SER A 5 -3.72 27.11 20.33
CA SER A 5 -4.43 26.41 19.27
C SER A 5 -3.44 26.27 18.12
N ARG A 6 -2.51 25.32 18.27
CA ARG A 6 -1.84 24.71 17.12
C ARG A 6 -2.95 24.31 16.20
N ASP A 7 -3.11 25.11 15.15
CA ASP A 7 -4.07 24.90 14.09
C ASP A 7 -3.71 23.53 13.51
N PHE A 8 -4.35 22.49 14.05
CA PHE A 8 -4.30 21.14 13.51
C PHE A 8 -5.18 21.16 12.26
N SER A 9 -4.85 22.04 11.31
CA SER A 9 -5.25 21.90 9.92
C SER A 9 -4.38 20.78 9.35
N PHE A 10 -4.65 19.56 9.81
CA PHE A 10 -4.15 18.37 9.16
C PHE A 10 -4.77 18.37 7.78
N ASP A 11 -3.95 18.40 6.73
CA ASP A 11 -4.44 18.44 5.35
C ASP A 11 -5.04 17.06 5.02
N ILE A 12 -6.34 16.93 5.28
CA ILE A 12 -7.11 15.72 4.98
C ILE A 12 -7.06 15.44 3.47
N ASP A 13 -6.97 16.49 2.63
CA ASP A 13 -6.88 16.34 1.18
C ASP A 13 -5.52 15.75 0.76
N GLU A 14 -4.42 16.12 1.43
CA GLU A 14 -3.11 15.51 1.22
C GLU A 14 -3.10 14.03 1.61
N LEU A 15 -3.77 13.67 2.71
CA LEU A 15 -3.90 12.27 3.14
C LEU A 15 -4.78 11.47 2.17
N ASP A 16 -5.88 12.04 1.68
CA ASP A 16 -6.73 11.40 0.66
C ASP A 16 -5.97 11.17 -0.65
N GLN A 17 -5.12 12.12 -1.08
CA GLN A 17 -4.25 11.94 -2.24
C GLN A 17 -3.21 10.83 -2.01
N LEU A 18 -2.61 10.76 -0.82
CA LEU A 18 -1.65 9.71 -0.48
C LEU A 18 -2.31 8.32 -0.52
N ILE A 19 -3.49 8.18 0.10
CA ILE A 19 -4.28 6.94 0.10
C ILE A 19 -4.61 6.52 -1.33
N SER A 20 -5.08 7.46 -2.17
CA SER A 20 -5.39 7.16 -3.57
C SER A 20 -4.16 6.67 -4.36
N ARG A 21 -3.00 7.31 -4.16
CA ARG A 21 -1.75 6.92 -4.82
C ARG A 21 -1.26 5.55 -4.33
N ALA A 22 -1.36 5.30 -3.02
CA ALA A 22 -0.98 4.01 -2.43
C ALA A 22 -1.83 2.87 -2.98
N ASN A 23 -3.16 3.05 -3.06
CA ASN A 23 -4.06 2.05 -3.64
C ASN A 23 -3.70 1.75 -5.11
N GLY A 24 -3.50 2.79 -5.92
CA GLY A 24 -3.10 2.64 -7.32
C GLY A 24 -1.75 1.91 -7.48
N PHE A 25 -0.79 2.22 -6.61
CA PHE A 25 0.50 1.55 -6.61
C PHE A 25 0.42 0.07 -6.21
N ILE A 26 -0.39 -0.28 -5.19
CA ILE A 26 -0.62 -1.67 -4.79
C ILE A 26 -1.23 -2.47 -5.95
N GLY A 27 -2.21 -1.90 -6.65
CA GLY A 27 -2.80 -2.50 -7.85
C GLY A 27 -1.77 -2.73 -8.95
N PHE A 28 -1.03 -1.69 -9.33
CA PHE A 28 0.04 -1.78 -10.33
C PHE A 28 1.11 -2.83 -9.99
N LEU A 29 1.53 -2.87 -8.72
CA LEU A 29 2.53 -3.83 -8.26
C LEU A 29 2.00 -5.26 -8.37
N THR A 30 0.75 -5.50 -7.94
CA THR A 30 0.11 -6.82 -8.02
C THR A 30 0.01 -7.31 -9.46
N GLU A 31 -0.48 -6.48 -10.37
CA GLU A 31 -0.56 -6.81 -11.81
C GLU A 31 0.81 -7.10 -12.42
N SER A 32 1.83 -6.34 -12.01
CA SER A 32 3.21 -6.54 -12.48
C SER A 32 3.77 -7.88 -12.01
N LEU A 33 3.54 -8.25 -10.75
CA LEU A 33 3.99 -9.53 -10.19
C LEU A 33 3.30 -10.71 -10.89
N ASP A 34 2.00 -10.62 -11.16
CA ASP A 34 1.26 -11.62 -11.93
C ASP A 34 1.80 -11.74 -13.37
N GLY A 35 2.15 -10.62 -13.99
CA GLY A 35 2.80 -10.59 -15.29
C GLY A 35 4.16 -11.31 -15.30
N ILE A 36 4.97 -11.13 -14.26
CA ILE A 36 6.26 -11.82 -14.10
C ILE A 36 6.04 -13.32 -13.87
N ASN A 37 5.11 -13.70 -12.99
CA ASN A 37 4.74 -15.10 -12.71
C ASN A 37 4.38 -15.84 -13.99
N ASN A 38 3.50 -15.26 -14.82
CA ASN A 38 3.08 -15.86 -16.08
C ASN A 38 4.24 -16.04 -17.07
N ARG A 39 5.14 -15.06 -17.17
CA ARG A 39 6.30 -15.13 -18.07
C ARG A 39 7.30 -16.19 -17.62
N ILE A 40 7.56 -16.29 -16.32
CA ILE A 40 8.48 -17.29 -15.78
C ILE A 40 7.90 -18.69 -15.93
N ALA A 41 6.60 -18.88 -15.68
CA ALA A 41 5.92 -20.14 -15.94
C ALA A 41 6.05 -20.56 -17.41
N ALA A 42 5.89 -19.64 -18.36
CA ALA A 42 6.04 -19.93 -19.79
C ALA A 42 7.49 -20.32 -20.16
N VAL A 43 8.50 -19.63 -19.63
CA VAL A 43 9.92 -19.94 -19.88
C VAL A 43 10.28 -21.33 -19.32
N GLN A 44 9.83 -21.64 -18.10
CA GLN A 44 10.12 -22.91 -17.41
C GLN A 44 9.56 -24.14 -18.13
N GLN A 45 8.56 -24.00 -19.01
CA GLN A 45 8.04 -25.13 -19.80
C GLN A 45 9.09 -25.75 -20.73
N ASN A 46 10.03 -24.94 -21.24
CA ASN A 46 11.02 -25.37 -22.22
C ASN A 46 12.46 -25.30 -21.70
N TRP A 47 12.67 -24.68 -20.53
CA TRP A 47 13.98 -24.55 -19.91
C TRP A 47 14.20 -25.65 -18.86
N GLN A 48 15.21 -26.48 -19.07
CA GLN A 48 15.48 -27.65 -18.24
C GLN A 48 16.96 -27.70 -17.81
N GLY A 49 17.26 -28.54 -16.83
CA GLY A 49 18.61 -28.76 -16.30
C GLY A 49 18.90 -27.97 -15.02
N ALA A 50 20.14 -28.07 -14.53
CA ALA A 50 20.52 -27.55 -13.22
C ALA A 50 20.27 -26.04 -13.06
N ALA A 51 20.48 -25.25 -14.12
CA ALA A 51 20.23 -23.81 -14.09
C ALA A 51 18.73 -23.48 -13.98
N ALA A 52 17.86 -24.24 -14.65
CA ALA A 52 16.41 -24.05 -14.56
C ALA A 52 15.90 -24.37 -13.15
N HIS A 53 16.46 -25.40 -12.51
CA HIS A 53 16.13 -25.77 -11.13
C HIS A 53 16.58 -24.68 -10.14
N ALA A 54 17.83 -24.24 -10.22
CA ALA A 54 18.35 -23.17 -9.36
C ALA A 54 17.57 -21.85 -9.51
N GLN A 55 17.14 -21.51 -10.74
CA GLN A 55 16.27 -20.36 -10.94
C GLN A 55 14.89 -20.56 -10.32
N ALA A 56 14.27 -21.73 -10.46
CA ALA A 56 12.97 -22.02 -9.86
C ALA A 56 13.01 -21.91 -8.33
N GLU A 57 14.07 -22.41 -7.69
CA GLU A 57 14.29 -22.28 -6.24
C GLU A 57 14.42 -20.80 -5.83
N ALA A 58 15.31 -20.05 -6.48
CA ALA A 58 15.48 -18.62 -6.21
C ALA A 58 14.18 -17.83 -6.45
N TYR A 59 13.38 -18.26 -7.42
CA TYR A 59 12.10 -17.62 -7.73
C TYR A 59 11.05 -17.84 -6.64
N GLN A 60 11.03 -19.00 -5.98
CA GLN A 60 10.12 -19.24 -4.85
C GLN A 60 10.39 -18.27 -3.69
N GLU A 61 11.67 -18.04 -3.38
CA GLU A 61 12.07 -17.06 -2.36
C GLU A 61 11.65 -15.64 -2.77
N TRP A 62 11.87 -15.28 -4.04
CA TRP A 62 11.45 -13.99 -4.57
C TRP A 62 9.93 -13.78 -4.50
N VAL A 63 9.12 -14.77 -4.89
CA VAL A 63 7.64 -14.68 -4.80
C VAL A 63 7.20 -14.47 -3.35
N THR A 64 7.82 -15.17 -2.41
CA THR A 64 7.54 -15.00 -0.98
C THR A 64 7.84 -13.58 -0.53
N GLY A 65 9.02 -13.04 -0.88
CA GLY A 65 9.39 -11.66 -0.56
C GLY A 65 8.46 -10.63 -1.21
N ALA A 66 8.06 -10.85 -2.46
CA ALA A 66 7.12 -9.99 -3.17
C ALA A 66 5.74 -9.95 -2.49
N ALA A 67 5.23 -11.11 -2.05
CA ALA A 67 3.98 -11.20 -1.30
C ALA A 67 4.06 -10.41 0.01
N THR A 68 5.16 -10.54 0.76
CA THR A 68 5.38 -9.78 2.00
C THR A 68 5.37 -8.26 1.76
N VAL A 69 5.95 -7.80 0.65
CA VAL A 69 5.94 -6.37 0.29
C VAL A 69 4.51 -5.88 0.00
N VAL A 70 3.75 -6.63 -0.80
CA VAL A 70 2.35 -6.27 -1.12
C VAL A 70 1.51 -6.24 0.15
N GLU A 71 1.66 -7.23 1.03
CA GLU A 71 0.96 -7.27 2.30
C GLU A 71 1.30 -6.07 3.20
N GLY A 72 2.59 -5.74 3.35
CA GLY A 72 3.03 -4.59 4.13
C GLY A 72 2.47 -3.26 3.59
N LEU A 73 2.43 -3.10 2.27
CA LEU A 73 1.83 -1.92 1.64
C LEU A 73 0.31 -1.85 1.89
N ALA A 74 -0.39 -2.99 1.82
CA ALA A 74 -1.81 -3.05 2.14
C ALA A 74 -2.09 -2.67 3.60
N GLN A 75 -1.27 -3.15 4.54
CA GLN A 75 -1.37 -2.78 5.95
C GLN A 75 -1.14 -1.27 6.17
N MET A 76 -0.15 -0.69 5.49
CA MET A 76 0.11 0.75 5.54
C MET A 76 -1.05 1.57 4.96
N TYR A 77 -1.66 1.09 3.87
CA TYR A 77 -2.84 1.70 3.27
C TYR A 77 -4.03 1.70 4.25
N GLU A 78 -4.34 0.57 4.87
CA GLU A 78 -5.43 0.45 5.86
C GLU A 78 -5.20 1.36 7.08
N ALA A 79 -3.95 1.47 7.55
CA ALA A 79 -3.60 2.38 8.63
C ALA A 79 -3.82 3.85 8.24
N ALA A 80 -3.49 4.22 7.00
CA ALA A 80 -3.72 5.58 6.48
C ALA A 80 -5.22 5.90 6.37
N VAL A 81 -6.03 4.97 5.87
CA VAL A 81 -7.50 5.11 5.82
C VAL A 81 -8.08 5.28 7.23
N THR A 82 -7.65 4.44 8.17
CA THR A 82 -8.09 4.54 9.57
C THR A 82 -7.75 5.91 10.18
N ALA A 83 -6.55 6.42 9.93
CA ALA A 83 -6.14 7.75 10.41
C ALA A 83 -6.99 8.87 9.78
N ARG A 84 -7.24 8.77 8.47
CA ARG A 84 -8.07 9.71 7.72
C ARG A 84 -9.50 9.81 8.27
N ASP A 85 -10.11 8.67 8.58
CA ASP A 85 -11.46 8.61 9.14
C ASP A 85 -11.50 9.22 10.55
N ALA A 86 -10.50 8.93 11.38
CA ALA A 86 -10.39 9.51 12.71
C ALA A 86 -10.24 11.04 12.68
N TYR A 87 -9.40 11.57 11.78
CA TYR A 87 -9.21 13.01 11.63
C TYR A 87 -10.46 13.71 11.10
N SER A 88 -11.15 13.10 10.12
CA SER A 88 -12.40 13.64 9.59
C SER A 88 -13.49 13.71 10.67
N ALA A 89 -13.65 12.64 11.46
CA ALA A 89 -14.62 12.61 12.56
C ALA A 89 -14.30 13.66 13.65
N ALA A 90 -13.02 13.88 13.96
CA ALA A 90 -12.60 14.91 14.91
C ALA A 90 -12.90 16.33 14.39
N ALA A 91 -12.63 16.60 13.10
CA ALA A 91 -12.95 17.88 12.47
C ALA A 91 -14.46 18.18 12.50
N GLU A 92 -15.30 17.20 12.15
CA GLU A 92 -16.76 17.33 12.21
C GLU A 92 -17.28 17.55 13.63
N ALA A 93 -16.70 16.87 14.63
CA ALA A 93 -17.07 17.06 16.03
C ALA A 93 -16.73 18.48 16.51
N ASN A 94 -15.54 18.99 16.17
CA ASN A 94 -15.12 20.33 16.54
C ASN A 94 -16.00 21.41 15.90
N LEU A 95 -16.37 21.25 14.62
CA LEU A 95 -17.29 22.16 13.92
C LEU A 95 -18.68 22.21 14.58
N ARG A 96 -19.21 21.05 15.02
CA ARG A 96 -20.48 20.99 15.76
C ARG A 96 -20.40 21.68 17.12
N MET A 97 -19.25 21.62 17.80
CA MET A 97 -19.05 22.24 19.11
C MET A 97 -18.81 23.76 19.02
N SER A 98 -18.18 24.25 17.95
CA SER A 98 -17.86 25.67 17.77
C SER A 98 -18.98 26.49 17.10
N GLY A 99 -19.95 25.82 16.45
CA GLY A 99 -21.13 26.44 15.83
C GLY A 99 -22.41 26.42 16.67
N GLY A 100 -22.33 26.11 17.97
CA GLY A 100 -23.44 26.09 18.93
C GLY A 100 -23.36 27.18 19.99
#